data_AF-A0A918CEJ5-F1
#
_entry.id   AF-A0A918CEJ5-F1
#
_cell.length_a   1.000
_cell.length_b   1.000
_cell.length_c   1.000
_cell.angle_alpha   90.00
_cell.angle_beta   90.00
_cell.angle_gamma   90.00
#
_symmetry.space_group_name_H-M   'P 1'
#
loop_
_entity.id
_entity.type
_entity.pdbx_description
1 polymer ?
#
loop_
_entity_poly.entity_id
_entity_poly.type
_entity_poly.pdbx_seq_one_letter_code
_entity_poly.pdbx_strand_id
1 'polypeptide(L)'
;MTETAVAERRARRRVDAGFLACLLGPLAIAVLLNGVVRPWLATALGGERRSSISGVRSADTWWWFDPATQAEHPFLTGFLETSDGALAMCAIAATVVLLLGRWAVRAVFAGAAAR
;
A
#
# COMPACT_ATOMS: atom_id res chain seq x y z
N MET A 1 36.48 -17.01 8.66
CA MET A 1 35.55 -15.86 8.62
C MET A 1 35.27 -15.47 10.05
N THR A 2 35.68 -14.28 10.48
CA THR A 2 35.61 -13.86 11.89
C THR A 2 34.16 -13.63 12.35
N GLU A 3 33.88 -13.92 13.62
CA GLU A 3 32.54 -13.78 14.22
C GLU A 3 31.99 -12.34 14.10
N THR A 4 32.89 -11.36 14.15
CA THR A 4 32.61 -9.93 13.93
C THR A 4 32.05 -9.65 12.53
N ALA A 5 32.59 -10.28 11.49
CA ALA A 5 32.12 -10.12 10.12
C ALA A 5 30.72 -10.70 9.90
N VAL A 6 30.36 -11.76 10.65
CA VAL A 6 29.01 -12.34 10.61
C VAL A 6 28.00 -11.42 11.28
N ALA A 7 28.35 -10.86 12.45
CA ALA A 7 27.50 -9.92 13.18
C ALA A 7 27.21 -8.65 12.37
N GLU A 8 28.24 -8.08 11.72
CA GLU A 8 28.08 -6.87 10.90
C GLU A 8 27.17 -7.10 9.69
N ARG A 9 27.32 -8.25 9.00
CA ARG A 9 26.43 -8.64 7.89
C ARG A 9 24.98 -8.79 8.34
N ARG A 10 24.73 -9.38 9.52
CA ARG A 10 23.37 -9.52 10.09
C ARG A 10 22.76 -8.16 10.43
N ALA A 11 23.53 -7.24 10.98
CA ALA A 11 23.09 -5.89 11.28
C ALA A 11 22.68 -5.11 10.02
N ARG A 12 23.51 -5.14 8.96
CA ARG A 12 23.18 -4.53 7.66
C ARG A 12 21.90 -5.10 7.07
N ARG A 13 21.77 -6.42 7.03
CA ARG A 13 20.55 -7.09 6.53
C ARG A 13 19.27 -6.67 7.26
N ARG A 14 19.31 -6.46 8.58
CA ARG A 14 18.14 -6.00 9.33
C ARG A 14 17.75 -4.57 8.97
N VAL A 15 18.73 -3.70 8.74
CA VAL A 15 18.48 -2.31 8.30
C VAL A 15 17.86 -2.31 6.91
N ASP A 16 18.42 -3.10 5.98
CA ASP A 16 17.94 -3.22 4.61
C ASP A 16 16.54 -3.84 4.56
N ALA A 17 16.30 -4.91 5.32
CA ALA A 17 14.99 -5.54 5.43
C ALA A 17 13.93 -4.58 5.97
N GLY A 18 14.26 -3.79 6.98
CA GLY A 18 13.34 -2.77 7.51
C GLY A 18 13.04 -1.66 6.49
N PHE A 19 14.03 -1.25 5.70
CA PHE A 19 13.82 -0.29 4.61
C PHE A 19 12.93 -0.88 3.51
N LEU A 20 13.24 -2.10 3.05
CA LEU A 20 12.45 -2.80 2.04
C LEU A 20 11.01 -3.05 2.50
N ALA A 21 10.80 -3.38 3.78
CA ALA A 21 9.46 -3.56 4.33
C ALA A 21 8.64 -2.26 4.29
N CYS A 22 9.23 -1.12 4.67
CA CYS A 22 8.55 0.18 4.59
C CYS A 22 8.26 0.60 3.13
N LEU A 23 9.17 0.26 2.21
CA LEU A 23 9.05 0.61 0.80
C LEU A 23 8.01 -0.26 0.08
N LEU A 24 8.15 -1.57 0.19
CA LEU A 24 7.39 -2.55 -0.59
C LEU A 24 6.08 -2.96 0.10
N GLY A 25 5.98 -2.84 1.42
CA GLY A 25 4.81 -3.27 2.18
C GLY A 25 3.51 -2.61 1.70
N PRO A 26 3.39 -1.27 1.71
CA PRO A 26 2.18 -0.58 1.25
C PRO A 26 1.85 -0.86 -0.21
N LEU A 27 2.88 -0.92 -1.07
CA LEU A 27 2.72 -1.22 -2.50
C LEU A 27 2.18 -2.64 -2.71
N ALA A 28 2.74 -3.64 -2.01
CA ALA A 28 2.28 -5.02 -2.10
C ALA A 28 0.83 -5.16 -1.63
N ILE A 29 0.46 -4.47 -0.54
CA ILE A 29 -0.92 -4.44 -0.04
C ILE A 29 -1.85 -3.83 -1.09
N ALA A 30 -1.48 -2.70 -1.70
CA ALA A 30 -2.28 -2.05 -2.72
C ALA A 30 -2.49 -2.93 -3.96
N VAL A 31 -1.43 -3.63 -4.40
CA VAL A 31 -1.52 -4.59 -5.51
C VAL A 31 -2.47 -5.75 -5.18
N LEU A 32 -2.38 -6.31 -3.97
CA LEU A 32 -3.29 -7.38 -3.53
C LEU A 32 -4.74 -6.91 -3.43
N LEU A 33 -4.95 -5.70 -2.89
CA LEU A 33 -6.27 -5.10 -2.79
C LEU A 33 -6.87 -4.88 -4.19
N ASN A 34 -6.14 -4.27 -5.12
CA ASN A 34 -6.63 -3.98 -6.46
C ASN A 34 -6.77 -5.23 -7.33
N GLY A 35 -5.82 -6.16 -7.26
CA GLY A 35 -5.78 -7.32 -8.14
C GLY A 35 -6.68 -8.48 -7.72
N VAL A 36 -6.95 -8.62 -6.42
CA VAL A 36 -7.63 -9.81 -5.88
C VAL A 36 -8.85 -9.42 -5.05
N VAL A 37 -8.66 -8.59 -4.03
CA VAL A 37 -9.71 -8.33 -3.04
C VAL A 37 -10.85 -7.51 -3.63
N ARG A 38 -10.55 -6.44 -4.39
CA ARG A 38 -11.57 -5.60 -5.02
C ARG A 38 -12.42 -6.35 -6.04
N PRO A 39 -11.86 -7.09 -7.02
CA PRO A 39 -12.67 -7.86 -7.95
C PRO A 39 -13.54 -8.92 -7.27
N TRP A 40 -12.98 -9.60 -6.25
CA TRP A 40 -13.72 -10.61 -5.49
C TRP A 40 -14.91 -10.00 -4.72
N LEU A 41 -14.68 -8.92 -3.97
CA LEU A 41 -15.74 -8.22 -3.24
C LEU A 41 -16.80 -7.63 -4.17
N ALA A 42 -16.37 -7.01 -5.27
CA ALA A 42 -17.31 -6.42 -6.22
C ALA A 42 -18.20 -7.49 -6.87
N THR A 43 -17.64 -8.66 -7.22
CA THR A 43 -18.42 -9.77 -7.76
C THR A 43 -19.41 -10.30 -6.72
N ALA A 44 -18.99 -10.42 -5.46
CA ALA A 44 -19.87 -10.87 -4.37
C ALA A 44 -21.05 -9.92 -4.10
N LEU A 45 -20.86 -8.62 -4.35
CA LEU A 45 -21.87 -7.58 -4.18
C LEU A 45 -22.65 -7.25 -5.47
N GLY A 46 -22.43 -7.99 -6.56
CA GLY A 46 -23.13 -7.73 -7.83
C GLY A 46 -22.72 -6.44 -8.55
N GLY A 47 -21.52 -5.93 -8.28
CA GLY A 47 -21.02 -4.68 -8.85
C GLY A 47 -20.74 -4.77 -10.35
N GLU A 48 -21.06 -3.69 -11.06
CA GLU A 48 -20.72 -3.52 -12.48
C GLU A 48 -19.33 -2.91 -12.63
N ARG A 49 -18.45 -3.59 -13.37
CA ARG A 49 -17.12 -3.06 -13.66
C ARG A 49 -17.22 -1.88 -14.64
N ARG A 50 -16.63 -0.74 -14.28
CA ARG A 50 -16.40 0.39 -15.16
C ARG A 50 -14.91 0.58 -15.37
N SER A 51 -14.52 0.94 -16.58
CA SER A 51 -13.14 1.24 -16.91
C SER A 51 -13.08 2.44 -17.82
N SER A 52 -12.20 3.39 -17.51
CA SER A 52 -11.83 4.47 -18.41
C SER A 52 -10.41 4.27 -18.89
N ILE A 53 -10.21 4.38 -20.20
CA ILE A 53 -8.89 4.30 -20.81
C ILE A 53 -8.23 5.68 -20.63
N SER A 54 -7.29 5.78 -19.69
CA SER A 54 -6.50 6.99 -19.45
C SER A 54 -5.14 6.86 -20.18
N GLY A 55 -5.17 6.82 -21.52
CA GLY A 55 -3.97 6.73 -22.37
C GLY A 55 -3.71 5.36 -22.98
N VAL A 56 -2.54 5.18 -23.59
CA VAL A 56 -2.27 4.03 -24.50
C VAL A 56 -2.06 2.70 -23.76
N ARG A 57 -1.81 2.71 -22.44
CA ARG A 57 -1.45 1.50 -21.66
C ARG A 57 -2.04 1.41 -20.25
N SER A 58 -2.84 2.39 -19.82
CA SER A 58 -3.42 2.41 -18.47
C SER A 58 -4.93 2.52 -18.55
N ALA A 59 -5.63 1.63 -17.87
CA ALA A 59 -7.06 1.69 -17.67
C ALA A 59 -7.31 1.90 -16.19
N ASP A 60 -8.04 2.96 -15.84
CA ASP A 60 -8.51 3.19 -14.48
C ASP A 60 -9.81 2.41 -14.31
N THR A 61 -9.82 1.46 -13.37
CA THR A 61 -11.00 0.62 -13.09
C THR A 61 -11.64 1.01 -11.76
N TRP A 62 -12.97 1.06 -11.76
CA TRP A 62 -13.79 1.17 -10.57
C TRP A 62 -15.07 0.35 -10.74
N TRP A 63 -15.83 0.20 -9.67
CA TRP A 63 -17.06 -0.59 -9.66
C TRP A 63 -18.24 0.30 -9.33
N TRP A 64 -19.37 0.07 -9.99
CA TRP A 64 -20.63 0.77 -9.74
C TRP A 64 -21.65 -0.20 -9.16
N PHE A 65 -22.47 0.27 -8.23
CA PHE A 65 -23.46 -0.53 -7.50
C PHE A 65 -24.81 0.16 -7.55
N ASP A 66 -25.89 -0.63 -7.49
CA ASP A 66 -27.24 -0.09 -7.40
C ASP A 66 -27.47 0.63 -6.04
N PRO A 67 -28.44 1.55 -5.97
CA PRO A 67 -28.68 2.33 -4.74
C PRO A 67 -29.05 1.50 -3.50
N ALA A 68 -29.68 0.33 -3.68
CA ALA A 68 -30.05 -0.52 -2.53
C ALA A 68 -28.79 -1.15 -1.92
N THR A 69 -27.91 -1.70 -2.75
CA THR A 69 -26.61 -2.23 -2.30
C THR A 69 -25.73 -1.14 -1.66
N GLN A 70 -25.77 0.08 -2.19
CA GLN A 70 -25.05 1.23 -1.59
C GLN A 70 -25.58 1.59 -0.20
N ALA A 71 -26.90 1.51 0.00
CA ALA A 71 -27.52 1.78 1.30
C ALA A 71 -27.20 0.68 2.33
N GLU A 72 -27.12 -0.58 1.91
CA GLU A 72 -26.79 -1.72 2.78
C GLU A 72 -25.30 -1.76 3.15
N HIS A 73 -24.42 -1.38 2.22
CA HIS A 73 -22.96 -1.54 2.36
C HIS A 73 -22.14 -0.26 2.03
N PRO A 74 -22.44 0.90 2.63
CA PRO A 74 -21.91 2.20 2.18
C PRO A 74 -20.37 2.29 2.20
N PHE A 75 -19.72 1.65 3.18
CA PHE A 75 -18.27 1.66 3.28
C PHE A 75 -17.59 0.77 2.23
N LEU A 76 -18.17 -0.40 1.94
CA LEU A 76 -17.62 -1.33 0.96
C LEU A 76 -17.82 -0.80 -0.46
N THR A 77 -19.02 -0.31 -0.77
CA THR A 77 -19.31 0.27 -2.08
C THR A 77 -18.49 1.52 -2.32
N GLY A 78 -18.34 2.41 -1.33
CA GLY A 78 -17.46 3.59 -1.45
C GLY A 78 -15.99 3.22 -1.69
N PHE A 79 -15.47 2.20 -1.01
CA PHE A 79 -14.13 1.68 -1.30
C PHE A 79 -14.01 1.09 -2.71
N LEU A 80 -15.03 0.36 -3.16
CA LEU A 80 -15.07 -0.27 -4.49
C LEU A 80 -15.34 0.74 -5.62
N GLU A 81 -15.91 1.89 -5.33
CA GLU A 81 -16.06 3.02 -6.26
C GLU A 81 -14.77 3.86 -6.40
N THR A 82 -13.84 3.74 -5.45
CA THR A 82 -12.56 4.45 -5.50
C THR A 82 -11.72 3.99 -6.69
N SER A 83 -11.10 4.88 -7.45
CA SER A 83 -10.35 4.47 -8.63
C SER A 83 -9.03 3.75 -8.31
N ASP A 84 -8.54 2.90 -9.22
CA ASP A 84 -7.26 2.20 -9.04
C ASP A 84 -6.11 3.19 -8.88
N GLY A 85 -6.16 4.30 -9.63
CA GLY A 85 -5.20 5.40 -9.53
C GLY A 85 -5.19 6.05 -8.15
N ALA A 86 -6.37 6.29 -7.58
CA ALA A 86 -6.47 6.85 -6.23
C ALA A 86 -5.88 5.92 -5.17
N LEU A 87 -6.16 4.61 -5.24
CA LEU A 87 -5.57 3.62 -4.32
C LEU A 87 -4.04 3.53 -4.45
N ALA A 88 -3.51 3.63 -5.67
CA ALA A 88 -2.07 3.68 -5.89
C ALA A 88 -1.44 4.93 -5.25
N MET A 89 -2.09 6.09 -5.37
CA MET A 89 -1.62 7.32 -4.72
C MET A 89 -1.66 7.23 -3.20
N CYS A 90 -2.70 6.62 -2.62
CA CYS A 90 -2.76 6.34 -1.18
C CYS A 90 -1.61 5.44 -0.72
N ALA A 91 -1.27 4.40 -1.50
CA ALA A 91 -0.17 3.50 -1.19
C ALA A 91 1.19 4.22 -1.21
N ILE A 92 1.42 5.07 -2.23
CA ILE A 92 2.63 5.89 -2.33
C ILE A 92 2.71 6.86 -1.13
N ALA A 93 1.61 7.54 -0.80
CA ALA A 93 1.55 8.44 0.35
C ALA A 93 1.88 7.69 1.66
N ALA A 94 1.32 6.50 1.86
CA ALA A 94 1.62 5.65 3.02
C ALA A 94 3.11 5.27 3.07
N THR A 95 3.71 4.88 1.94
CA THR A 95 5.15 4.60 1.84
C THR A 95 6.00 5.81 2.25
N VAL A 96 5.66 7.00 1.77
CA VAL A 96 6.38 8.23 2.14
C VAL A 96 6.29 8.48 3.64
N VAL A 97 5.10 8.37 4.23
CA VAL A 97 4.89 8.55 5.68
C VAL A 97 5.70 7.55 6.49
N LEU A 98 5.73 6.27 6.11
CA LEU A 98 6.51 5.24 6.79
C LEU A 98 8.02 5.51 6.71
N LEU A 99 8.53 5.94 5.55
CA LEU A 99 9.94 6.28 5.38
C LEU A 99 10.33 7.52 6.19
N LEU A 100 9.50 8.55 6.20
CA LEU A 100 9.70 9.75 7.03
C LEU A 100 9.66 9.42 8.52
N GLY A 101 8.69 8.61 8.95
CA GLY A 101 8.60 8.14 10.34
C GLY A 101 9.84 7.35 10.76
N ARG A 102 10.31 6.43 9.90
CA ARG A 102 11.55 5.69 10.12
C ARG A 102 12.76 6.62 10.22
N TRP A 103 12.84 7.65 9.37
CA TRP A 103 13.92 8.64 9.41
C TRP A 103 13.88 9.44 10.71
N ALA A 104 12.71 9.97 11.10
CA ALA A 104 12.53 10.76 12.31
C ALA A 104 12.92 9.96 13.57
N VAL A 105 12.48 8.71 13.67
CA VAL A 105 12.87 7.81 14.77
C VAL A 105 14.39 7.64 14.84
N ARG A 106 15.06 7.40 13.71
CA ARG A 106 16.52 7.28 13.66
C ARG A 106 17.22 8.58 14.07
N ALA A 107 16.72 9.73 13.64
CA ALA A 107 17.28 11.03 13.97
C ALA A 107 17.18 11.31 15.49
N VAL A 108 16.04 11.00 16.10
CA VAL A 108 15.82 11.16 17.56
C VAL A 108 16.78 10.29 18.36
N PHE A 109 16.92 9.00 18.01
CA PHE A 109 17.82 8.09 18.73
C PHE A 109 19.31 8.41 18.51
N ALA A 110 19.69 8.87 17.30
CA ALA A 110 21.06 9.32 17.05
C ALA A 110 21.41 10.58 17.85
N GLY A 111 20.47 11.54 17.96
CA GLY A 111 20.65 12.74 18.76
C GLY A 111 20.71 12.47 20.27
N ALA A 112 19.97 11.47 20.75
CA ALA A 112 20.01 11.05 22.16
C ALA A 112 21.34 10.38 22.54
N ALA A 113 21.97 9.65 21.61
CA ALA A 113 23.27 8.99 21.86
C ALA A 113 24.47 9.95 21.82
N ALA A 114 24.28 11.18 21.32
CA ALA A 114 25.33 12.20 21.20
C ALA A 114 25.40 13.17 22.40
N ARG A 115 24.49 13.04 23.37
CA ARG A 115 24.47 13.80 24.63
C ARG A 115 24.96 12.94 25.77
#